data_AF-A0AAN7BUC8-F1
#
_entry.id   AF-A0AAN7BUC8-F1
#
_cell.length_a   1.000
_cell.length_b   1.000
_cell.length_c   1.000
_cell.angle_alpha   90.00
_cell.angle_beta   90.00
_cell.angle_gamma   90.00
#
_symmetry.space_group_name_H-M   'P 1'
#
loop_
_entity.id
_entity.type
_entity.pdbx_description
1 polymer ?
#
loop_
_entity_poly.entity_id
_entity_poly.type
_entity_poly.pdbx_seq_one_letter_code
_entity_poly.pdbx_strand_id
1 'polypeptide(L)' 'MNSVERIKEYLNIEQEAAAVVEENRPPGNWPANGSVEFINYSTRYRQELDPVLRNLTFKIEA' A
#
# COMPACT_ATOMS: atom_id res chain seq x y z
N MET A 1 25.48 15.35 16.22
CA MET A 1 24.53 15.42 15.10
C MET A 1 23.74 16.70 15.24
N ASN A 2 23.90 17.64 14.30
CA ASN A 2 23.22 18.94 14.35
C ASN A 2 21.80 18.84 13.74
N SER A 3 20.93 19.81 14.01
CA SER A 3 19.52 19.78 13.56
C SER A 3 19.37 19.73 12.04
N VAL A 4 20.34 20.27 11.28
CA VAL A 4 20.31 20.31 9.81
C VAL A 4 20.58 18.93 9.20
N GLU A 5 21.55 18.20 9.76
CA GLU A 5 21.86 16.82 9.35
C GLU A 5 20.64 15.91 9.51
N ARG A 6 19.90 16.03 10.62
CA ARG A 6 18.68 15.25 10.88
C ARG A 6 17.55 15.54 9.89
N ILE A 7 17.35 16.82 9.52
CA ILE A 7 16.34 17.19 8.51
C ILE A 7 16.69 16.52 7.18
N LYS A 8 17.95 16.60 6.76
CA LYS A 8 18.41 15.97 5.52
C LYS A 8 18.23 14.46 5.54
N GLU A 9 18.49 13.79 6.67
CA GLU A 9 18.29 12.35 6.81
C GLU A 9 16.83 11.96 6.59
N TYR A 10 15.87 12.65 7.24
CA TYR A 10 14.44 12.36 7.07
C TYR A 10 13.91 12.63 5.66
N LEU A 11 14.52 13.54 4.90
CA LEU A 11 14.16 13.77 3.50
C LEU A 11 14.60 12.63 2.56
N ASN A 12 15.56 11.80 2.98
CA ASN A 12 16.13 10.73 2.15
C ASN A 12 15.64 9.32 2.52
N ILE A 13 14.77 9.17 3.52
CA ILE A 13 14.15 7.88 3.82
C ILE A 13 13.18 7.50 2.70
N GLU A 14 13.00 6.19 2.50
CA GLU A 14 11.98 5.67 1.59
C GLU A 14 10.61 6.24 1.95
N GLN A 15 9.96 6.87 0.96
CA GLN A 15 8.64 7.46 1.10
C GLN A 15 7.59 6.47 0.59
N GLU A 16 6.36 6.62 1.08
CA GLU A 16 5.21 5.94 0.49
C GLU A 16 4.98 6.38 -0.96
N ALA A 17 4.18 5.61 -1.70
CA ALA A 17 3.78 5.98 -3.04
C ALA A 17 3.03 7.32 -3.06
N ALA A 18 3.04 8.00 -4.21
CA ALA A 18 2.32 9.26 -4.38
C ALA A 18 0.84 9.11 -4.02
N ALA A 19 0.31 10.07 -3.26
CA ALA A 19 -1.08 10.05 -2.82
C ALA A 19 -2.09 10.07 -3.99
N VAL A 20 -1.69 10.64 -5.13
CA VAL A 20 -2.49 10.70 -6.35
C VAL A 20 -1.60 10.38 -7.55
N VAL A 21 -2.09 9.45 -8.38
CA VAL A 21 -1.51 9.06 -9.67
C VAL A 21 -2.53 9.46 -10.74
N GLU A 22 -2.34 10.62 -11.37
CA GLU A 22 -3.35 11.24 -12.25
C GLU A 22 -3.72 10.35 -13.45
N GLU A 23 -2.75 9.60 -13.96
CA GLU A 23 -2.92 8.66 -15.07
C GLU A 23 -3.71 7.40 -14.71
N ASN A 24 -3.92 7.10 -13.41
CA ASN A 24 -4.56 5.87 -12.94
C ASN A 24 -5.70 6.15 -11.94
N ARG A 25 -6.42 7.25 -12.12
CA ARG A 25 -7.58 7.56 -11.28
C ARG A 25 -8.78 6.72 -11.68
N PRO A 26 -9.50 6.15 -10.70
CA PRO A 26 -10.73 5.44 -11.01
C PRO A 26 -11.80 6.42 -11.54
N PRO A 27 -12.79 5.93 -12.29
CA PRO A 27 -13.89 6.76 -12.77
C PRO A 27 -14.74 7.29 -11.59
N GLY A 28 -15.47 8.38 -11.81
CA GLY A 28 -16.21 9.07 -10.75
C GLY A 28 -17.32 8.24 -10.08
N ASN A 29 -17.76 7.14 -10.69
CA ASN A 29 -18.72 6.20 -10.12
C ASN A 29 -18.06 5.02 -9.36
N TRP A 30 -16.74 5.06 -9.14
CA TRP A 30 -16.03 4.05 -8.36
C TRP A 30 -16.18 4.31 -6.85
N PRO A 31 -16.33 3.26 -6.02
CA PRO A 31 -16.57 1.87 -6.41
C PRO A 31 -18.05 1.66 -6.78
N ALA A 32 -18.32 1.01 -7.92
CA ALA A 32 -19.70 0.84 -8.42
C ALA A 32 -20.48 -0.27 -7.70
N ASN A 33 -19.82 -1.37 -7.32
CA ASN A 33 -20.46 -2.60 -6.85
C ASN A 33 -20.16 -2.96 -5.37
N GLY A 34 -19.35 -2.15 -4.67
CA GLY A 34 -19.04 -2.37 -3.23
C GLY A 34 -18.35 -3.68 -2.85
N SER A 35 -17.90 -4.50 -3.80
CA SER A 35 -17.29 -5.81 -3.55
C SER A 35 -15.77 -5.74 -3.41
N VAL A 36 -15.18 -6.66 -2.65
CA VAL A 36 -13.72 -6.82 -2.51
C VAL A 36 -13.32 -8.26 -2.77
N GLU A 37 -12.30 -8.47 -3.61
CA GLU A 37 -11.77 -9.80 -3.92
C GLU A 37 -10.28 -9.85 -3.60
N PHE A 38 -9.88 -10.87 -2.85
CA PHE A 38 -8.50 -11.21 -2.59
C PHE A 38 -8.14 -12.42 -3.45
N ILE A 39 -7.05 -12.34 -4.21
CA ILE A 39 -6.55 -13.41 -5.08
C ILE A 39 -5.11 -13.72 -4.70
N ASN A 40 -4.87 -14.89 -4.07
CA ASN A 40 -3.56 -15.33 -3.60
C ASN A 40 -2.81 -14.29 -2.76
N TYR A 41 -3.54 -13.52 -1.96
CA TYR A 41 -2.98 -12.41 -1.20
C TYR A 41 -2.06 -12.91 -0.07
N SER A 42 -0.89 -12.30 0.05
CA SER A 42 0.08 -12.55 1.12
C SER A 42 0.70 -11.23 1.58
N THR A 43 0.97 -11.08 2.88
CA THR A 43 1.55 -9.84 3.42
C THR A 43 2.51 -10.09 4.58
N ARG A 44 3.45 -9.17 4.78
CA ARG A 44 4.52 -9.21 5.80
C ARG A 44 4.78 -7.82 6.36
N TYR A 45 5.26 -7.75 7.60
CA TYR A 45 5.59 -6.47 8.26
C TYR A 45 6.96 -5.91 7.87
N ARG A 46 7.96 -6.77 7.65
CA ARG A 46 9.31 -6.41 7.18
C ARG A 46 9.67 -7.30 6.00
N GLN A 47 10.52 -6.80 5.10
CA GLN A 47 10.83 -7.46 3.83
C GLN A 47 11.47 -8.85 4.04
N GLU A 48 12.27 -8.99 5.08
CA GLU A 48 13.11 -10.13 5.44
C GLU A 48 12.37 -11.18 6.26
N LEU A 49 11.18 -10.85 6.76
CA LEU A 49 10.34 -11.78 7.49
C LEU A 49 9.47 -12.58 6.55
N ASP A 50 9.11 -13.78 6.99
CA ASP A 50 8.10 -14.56 6.31
C ASP A 50 6.72 -13.88 6.36
N PRO A 51 5.84 -14.13 5.38
CA PRO A 51 4.47 -13.62 5.40
C PRO A 51 3.67 -14.11 6.62
N VAL A 52 2.89 -13.19 7.19
CA VAL A 52 1.95 -13.48 8.29
C VAL A 52 0.58 -13.92 7.75
N LEU A 53 0.15 -13.38 6.62
CA LEU A 53 -0.95 -13.92 5.82
C LEU A 53 -0.39 -14.58 4.57
N ARG A 54 -0.92 -15.74 4.21
CA ARG A 54 -0.40 -16.60 3.14
C ARG A 54 -1.52 -17.07 2.24
N ASN A 55 -1.39 -16.78 0.96
CA ASN A 55 -2.22 -17.31 -0.13
C ASN A 55 -3.73 -17.22 0.12
N LEU A 56 -4.20 -16.08 0.63
CA LEU A 56 -5.63 -15.88 0.87
C LEU A 56 -6.37 -15.63 -0.44
N THR A 57 -7.41 -16.43 -0.69
CA THR A 57 -8.31 -16.27 -1.84
C THR A 57 -9.75 -16.32 -1.36
N PHE A 58 -10.43 -15.18 -1.39
CA PHE A 58 -11.83 -15.05 -0.98
C PHE A 58 -12.45 -13.77 -1.55
N LYS A 59 -13.78 -13.74 -1.59
CA LYS A 59 -14.57 -12.61 -2.08
C LYS A 59 -15.57 -12.17 -1.03
N ILE A 60 -15.65 -10.85 -0.83
CA ILE A 60 -16.67 -10.17 -0.04
C ILE A 60 -17.65 -9.53 -1.03
N GLU A 61 -18.92 -9.85 -0.89
CA GLU A 61 -20.01 -9.28 -1.67
C GLU A 61 -20.68 -8.14 -0.90
N ALA A 62 -21.39 -7.26 -1.63
CA ALA A 62 -22.06 -6.08 -1.06
C ALA A 62 -23.29 -6.44 -0.21
#